data_AF-A0A967MV42-F1
#
_entry.id   AF-A0A967MV42-F1
#
_cell.length_a   1.000
_cell.length_b   1.000
_cell.length_c   1.000
_cell.angle_alpha   90.00
_cell.angle_beta   90.00
_cell.angle_gamma   90.00
#
_symmetry.space_group_name_H-M   'P 1'
#
loop_
_entity.id
_entity.type
_entity.pdbx_description
1 polymer ?
#
loop_
_entity_poly.entity_id
_entity_poly.type
_entity_poly.pdbx_seq_one_letter_code
_entity_poly.pdbx_strand_id
1 'polypeptide(L)'
;LRAMAADGVLRFPVVAVNDSDTKHLFDNRHGTGQSSLDGILRATNILFAGRTVVVAGYGDCGWGIAERAAGLGADTVVVEVDPVRAVAAAMN
;
A
#
# COMPACT_ATOMS: atom_id res chain seq x y z
N LEU A 1 15.05 8.56 -8.25
CA LEU A 1 15.20 8.82 -9.70
C LEU A 1 14.82 10.25 -10.08
N ARG A 2 13.60 10.73 -9.81
CA ARG A 2 13.19 12.11 -10.15
C ARG A 2 14.08 13.19 -9.52
N ALA A 3 14.45 13.04 -8.25
CA ALA A 3 15.41 13.96 -7.59
C ALA A 3 16.79 13.93 -8.28
N MET A 4 17.34 12.75 -8.54
CA MET A 4 18.62 12.60 -9.27
C MET A 4 18.58 13.17 -10.69
N ALA A 5 17.43 13.09 -11.36
CA ALA A 5 17.22 13.71 -12.66
C ALA A 5 17.25 15.25 -12.55
N ALA A 6 16.58 15.81 -11.53
CA ALA A 6 16.58 17.24 -11.25
C ALA A 6 17.98 17.76 -10.90
N ASP A 7 18.76 16.98 -10.17
CA ASP A 7 20.15 17.30 -9.81
C ASP A 7 21.15 17.07 -10.97
N GLY A 8 20.70 16.54 -12.11
CA GLY A 8 21.55 16.27 -13.27
C GLY A 8 22.59 15.15 -13.06
N VAL A 9 22.44 14.32 -12.02
CA VAL A 9 23.42 13.30 -11.64
C VAL A 9 23.16 11.92 -12.28
N LEU A 10 22.15 11.79 -13.13
CA LEU A 10 21.88 10.55 -13.86
C LEU A 10 22.93 10.34 -14.95
N ARG A 11 23.71 9.27 -14.82
CA ARG A 11 24.81 8.92 -15.75
C ARG A 11 24.34 8.14 -16.98
N PHE A 12 23.08 7.73 -17.02
CA PHE A 12 22.48 6.97 -18.10
C PHE A 12 20.95 7.15 -18.10
N PRO A 13 20.28 6.86 -19.23
CA PRO A 13 18.82 6.92 -19.32
C PRO A 13 18.13 5.93 -18.37
N VAL A 14 17.04 6.34 -17.74
CA VAL A 14 16.26 5.50 -16.83
C VAL A 14 14.77 5.62 -17.15
N VAL A 15 14.07 4.48 -17.16
CA VAL A 15 12.61 4.42 -17.31
C VAL A 15 11.99 4.06 -15.96
N ALA A 16 11.05 4.89 -15.49
CA ALA A 16 10.35 4.66 -14.23
C ALA A 16 9.18 3.68 -14.42
N VAL A 17 9.49 2.38 -14.51
CA VAL A 17 8.48 1.31 -14.73
C VAL A 17 7.44 1.24 -13.60
N ASN A 18 7.81 1.64 -12.38
CA ASN A 18 6.89 1.63 -11.24
C ASN A 18 5.66 2.53 -11.45
N ASP A 19 5.77 3.55 -12.30
CA ASP A 19 4.69 4.50 -12.57
C ASP A 19 3.74 4.01 -13.66
N SER A 20 3.99 2.85 -14.29
CA SER A 20 3.06 2.30 -15.28
C SER A 20 1.79 1.79 -14.62
N ASP A 21 0.64 2.00 -15.27
CA ASP A 21 -0.68 1.57 -14.79
C ASP A 21 -0.70 0.06 -14.49
N THR A 22 -0.09 -0.72 -15.37
CA THR A 22 0.03 -2.18 -15.21
C THR A 22 0.89 -2.59 -14.01
N LYS A 23 1.74 -1.71 -13.49
CA LYS A 23 2.56 -2.00 -12.31
C LYS A 23 1.83 -1.54 -11.07
N HIS A 24 1.60 -0.24 -10.88
CA HIS A 24 1.12 0.26 -9.59
C HIS A 24 -0.32 -0.17 -9.30
N LEU A 25 -1.21 -0.23 -10.29
CA LEU A 25 -2.58 -0.66 -10.07
C LEU A 25 -2.70 -2.15 -9.75
N PHE A 26 -1.73 -2.98 -10.14
CA PHE A 26 -1.77 -4.43 -9.94
C PHE A 26 -0.82 -4.90 -8.83
N ASP A 27 0.46 -4.61 -8.94
CA ASP A 27 1.47 -5.07 -7.99
C ASP A 27 1.30 -4.42 -6.61
N ASN A 28 1.20 -3.09 -6.57
CA ASN A 28 1.08 -2.38 -5.29
C ASN A 28 -0.29 -2.66 -4.66
N ARG A 29 -1.38 -2.54 -5.43
CA ARG A 29 -2.73 -2.74 -4.87
C ARG A 29 -3.04 -4.19 -4.56
N HIS A 30 -2.69 -5.13 -5.43
CA HIS A 30 -3.07 -6.53 -5.24
C HIS A 30 -1.94 -7.40 -4.68
N GLY A 31 -0.73 -7.28 -5.23
CA GLY A 31 0.43 -8.06 -4.79
C GLY A 31 0.86 -7.74 -3.37
N THR A 32 1.12 -6.45 -3.08
CA THR A 32 1.60 -6.02 -1.76
C THR A 32 0.56 -6.25 -0.68
N GLY A 33 -0.71 -5.95 -0.95
CA GLY A 33 -1.80 -6.19 -0.01
C GLY A 33 -1.89 -7.65 0.43
N GLN A 34 -1.81 -8.60 -0.52
CA GLN A 34 -1.90 -10.02 -0.21
C GLN A 34 -0.67 -10.51 0.55
N SER A 35 0.51 -10.22 0.01
CA SER A 35 1.77 -10.74 0.54
C SER A 35 2.12 -10.19 1.92
N SER A 36 1.72 -8.95 2.23
CA SER A 36 1.96 -8.34 3.55
C SER A 36 1.20 -9.05 4.67
N LEU A 37 -0.10 -9.28 4.49
CA LEU A 37 -0.92 -9.96 5.49
C LEU A 37 -0.56 -11.45 5.58
N ASP A 38 -0.27 -12.09 4.46
CA ASP A 38 0.25 -13.47 4.41
C ASP A 38 1.58 -13.59 5.17
N GLY A 39 2.48 -12.61 5.03
CA GLY A 39 3.73 -12.54 5.80
C GLY A 39 3.50 -12.47 7.31
N ILE A 40 2.60 -11.59 7.76
CA ILE A 40 2.23 -11.48 9.18
C ILE A 40 1.59 -12.77 9.68
N LEU A 41 0.67 -13.35 8.89
CA LEU A 41 0.00 -14.61 9.23
C LEU A 41 1.01 -15.74 9.42
N ARG A 42 1.93 -15.93 8.47
CA ARG A 42 2.96 -16.97 8.55
C ARG A 42 3.93 -16.77 9.70
N ALA A 43 4.26 -15.52 10.03
CA ALA A 43 5.18 -15.21 11.10
C ALA A 43 4.57 -15.39 12.50
N THR A 44 3.25 -15.21 12.64
CA THR A 44 2.62 -15.02 13.96
C THR A 44 1.44 -15.95 14.24
N ASN A 45 0.88 -16.61 13.21
CA ASN A 45 -0.35 -17.39 13.27
C ASN A 45 -1.53 -16.66 13.94
N ILE A 46 -1.55 -15.32 13.89
CA ILE A 46 -2.62 -14.55 14.52
C ILE A 46 -3.92 -14.63 13.71
N LEU A 47 -5.03 -14.61 14.42
CA LEU A 47 -6.33 -14.32 13.82
C LEU A 47 -6.48 -12.80 13.64
N PHE A 48 -6.74 -12.36 12.41
CA PHE A 48 -7.00 -10.94 12.10
C PHE A 48 -8.39 -10.48 12.51
N ALA A 49 -9.39 -11.37 12.45
CA ALA A 49 -10.77 -11.03 12.77
C ALA A 49 -10.90 -10.43 14.19
N GLY A 50 -11.56 -9.27 14.30
CA GLY A 50 -11.76 -8.53 15.55
C GLY A 50 -10.50 -7.86 16.11
N ARG A 51 -9.38 -7.86 15.39
CA ARG A 51 -8.19 -7.07 15.75
C ARG A 51 -8.21 -5.72 15.08
N THR A 52 -7.68 -4.71 15.76
CA THR A 52 -7.38 -3.43 15.14
C THR A 52 -6.12 -3.54 14.27
N VAL A 53 -6.24 -3.23 12.99
CA VAL A 53 -5.12 -3.14 12.04
C VAL A 53 -4.95 -1.68 11.63
N VAL A 54 -3.82 -1.09 12.01
CA VAL A 54 -3.50 0.30 11.63
C VAL A 54 -2.64 0.31 10.38
N VAL A 55 -3.11 0.96 9.32
CA VAL A 55 -2.42 1.14 8.04
C VAL A 55 -1.93 2.59 7.94
N ALA A 56 -0.61 2.78 7.89
CA ALA A 56 -0.01 4.10 7.69
C ALA A 56 0.19 4.37 6.20
N GLY A 57 -0.59 5.31 5.66
CA GLY A 57 -0.64 5.68 4.25
C GLY A 57 -1.72 4.91 3.47
N TYR A 58 -2.33 5.58 2.50
CA TYR A 58 -3.45 5.12 1.69
C TYR A 58 -3.22 5.40 0.19
N GLY A 59 -1.98 5.22 -0.26
CA GLY A 59 -1.67 4.98 -1.67
C GLY A 59 -2.05 3.56 -2.10
N ASP A 60 -1.62 3.13 -3.29
CA ASP A 60 -2.01 1.82 -3.84
C ASP A 60 -1.73 0.63 -2.89
N CYS A 61 -0.55 0.59 -2.26
CA CYS A 61 -0.23 -0.45 -1.29
C CYS A 61 -1.13 -0.39 -0.04
N GLY A 62 -1.29 0.80 0.52
CA GLY A 62 -2.07 1.02 1.75
C GLY A 62 -3.54 0.66 1.56
N TRP A 63 -4.12 1.07 0.42
CA TRP A 63 -5.44 0.62 0.00
C TRP A 63 -5.51 -0.90 -0.03
N GLY A 64 -4.59 -1.55 -0.75
CA GLY A 64 -4.58 -3.00 -0.92
C GLY A 64 -4.48 -3.79 0.38
N ILE A 65 -3.75 -3.24 1.37
CA ILE A 65 -3.63 -3.81 2.71
C ILE A 65 -4.93 -3.60 3.50
N ALA A 66 -5.45 -2.37 3.50
CA ALA A 66 -6.67 -2.02 4.24
C ALA A 66 -7.88 -2.84 3.80
N GLU A 67 -8.10 -2.94 2.48
CA GLU A 67 -9.19 -3.72 1.88
C GLU A 67 -9.14 -5.19 2.30
N ARG A 68 -7.93 -5.79 2.30
CA ARG A 68 -7.77 -7.20 2.67
C ARG A 68 -7.86 -7.43 4.18
N ALA A 69 -7.34 -6.52 4.99
CA ALA A 69 -7.46 -6.61 6.45
C ALA A 69 -8.94 -6.55 6.85
N ALA A 70 -9.70 -5.62 6.28
CA ALA A 70 -11.15 -5.55 6.44
C ALA A 70 -11.85 -6.83 5.94
N GLY A 71 -11.45 -7.35 4.77
CA GLY A 71 -11.96 -8.63 4.24
C GLY A 71 -11.66 -9.86 5.11
N LEU A 72 -10.62 -9.81 5.95
CA LEU A 72 -10.31 -10.81 6.97
C LEU A 72 -11.03 -10.57 8.32
N GLY A 73 -11.90 -9.56 8.38
CA GLY A 73 -12.71 -9.20 9.55
C GLY A 73 -11.99 -8.33 10.59
N ALA A 74 -10.88 -7.69 10.23
CA ALA A 74 -10.17 -6.77 11.11
C ALA A 74 -10.82 -5.39 11.16
N ASP A 75 -10.74 -4.73 12.32
CA ASP A 75 -11.08 -3.31 12.47
C ASP A 75 -9.94 -2.47 11.89
N THR A 76 -10.13 -1.96 10.68
CA THR A 76 -9.06 -1.29 9.94
C THR A 76 -9.08 0.22 10.20
N VAL A 77 -7.93 0.78 10.60
CA VAL A 77 -7.74 2.21 10.84
C VAL A 77 -6.67 2.71 9.89
N VAL A 78 -6.96 3.76 9.12
CA VAL A 78 -5.99 4.37 8.20
C VAL A 78 -5.49 5.70 8.75
N VAL A 79 -4.18 5.92 8.67
CA VAL A 79 -3.56 7.22 8.97
C VAL A 79 -2.98 7.78 7.69
N GLU A 80 -3.43 8.97 7.28
CA GLU A 80 -2.97 9.64 6.05
C GLU A 80 -2.68 11.12 6.28
N VAL A 81 -1.67 11.61 5.56
CA VAL A 81 -1.29 13.03 5.51
C VAL A 81 -1.95 13.73 4.33
N ASP A 82 -2.29 13.00 3.26
CA ASP A 82 -3.04 13.54 2.13
C ASP A 82 -4.54 13.52 2.45
N PRO A 83 -5.21 14.68 2.56
CA PRO A 83 -6.61 14.73 2.96
C PRO A 83 -7.56 14.09 1.94
N VAL A 84 -7.21 14.08 0.66
CA VAL A 84 -8.05 13.43 -0.38
C VAL A 84 -8.00 11.92 -0.20
N ARG A 85 -6.81 11.38 0.06
CA ARG A 85 -6.64 9.95 0.34
C ARG A 85 -7.23 9.55 1.68
N ALA A 86 -7.16 10.42 2.69
CA ALA A 86 -7.82 10.20 3.97
C ALA A 86 -9.34 10.11 3.83
N VAL A 87 -9.95 10.99 3.02
CA VAL A 87 -11.39 10.90 2.71
C VAL A 87 -11.70 9.62 1.93
N ALA A 88 -10.87 9.27 0.93
CA ALA A 88 -11.05 8.02 0.19
C ALA A 88 -10.97 6.77 1.09
N ALA A 89 -10.10 6.80 2.11
CA ALA A 89 -10.02 5.74 3.11
C ALA A 89 -11.27 5.64 3.97
N ALA A 90 -11.89 6.77 4.33
CA ALA A 90 -13.10 6.80 5.13
C ALA A 90 -14.36 6.30 4.38
N MET A 91 -14.30 6.24 3.04
CA MET A 91 -15.39 5.77 2.17
C MET A 91 -15.25 4.29 1.77
N ASN A 92 -14.20 3.60 2.23
CA ASN A 92 -13.93 2.20 1.92
C ASN A 92 -14.38 1.27 3.05
#